data_AF-A0A0B7MG46-F1
#
_entry.id   AF-A0A0B7MG46-F1
#
_cell.length_a   1.000
_cell.length_b   1.000
_cell.length_c   1.000
_cell.angle_alpha   90.00
_cell.angle_beta   90.00
_cell.angle_gamma   90.00
#
_symmetry.space_group_name_H-M   'P 1'
#
loop_
_entity.id
_entity.type
_entity.pdbx_description
1 polymer ?
#
loop_
_entity_poly.entity_id
_entity_poly.type
_entity_poly.pdbx_seq_one_letter_code
_entity_poly.pdbx_strand_id
1 'polypeptide(L)'
;MYPGSKWRTYTPYLHLAVHGIGNNRWGKKAIEVGTRQGYSDQTCSEDVLRWFLNTLGSRLDDAVPGVEIVSNERFIGHQSFAHHRCGCPGYRGYGPNYNAVQLEISYTLRNEHREELVAVLSELVQEFHKSFGKEAAIGG
;
A
#
# COMPACT_ATOMS: atom_id res chain seq x y z
N MET A 1 28.61 -4.14 -19.13
CA MET A 1 27.73 -2.96 -19.25
C MET A 1 26.59 -3.37 -20.17
N TYR A 2 25.41 -3.70 -19.63
CA TYR A 2 24.29 -4.18 -20.45
C TYR A 2 23.49 -2.99 -21.00
N PRO A 3 23.19 -2.97 -22.32
CA PRO A 3 22.41 -1.91 -22.93
C PRO A 3 20.91 -2.06 -22.62
N GLY A 4 20.30 -1.01 -22.09
CA GLY A 4 19.01 -0.54 -22.62
C GLY A 4 17.68 -1.14 -22.14
N SER A 5 17.59 -1.96 -21.09
CA SER A 5 16.26 -2.34 -20.56
C SER A 5 15.67 -1.21 -19.69
N LYS A 6 14.76 -0.42 -20.29
CA LYS A 6 13.92 0.57 -19.60
C LYS A 6 12.91 -0.15 -18.68
N TRP A 7 13.24 -0.34 -17.41
CA TRP A 7 12.28 -0.82 -16.40
C TRP A 7 11.35 0.31 -15.94
N ARG A 8 10.62 0.92 -16.88
CA ARG A 8 9.44 1.73 -16.54
C ARG A 8 8.27 0.76 -16.48
N THR A 9 7.58 0.67 -15.35
CA THR A 9 6.27 0.03 -15.36
C THR A 9 5.37 0.89 -16.25
N TYR A 10 4.72 0.29 -17.25
CA TYR A 10 3.83 1.02 -18.17
C TYR A 10 2.46 1.28 -17.53
N THR A 11 2.22 0.73 -16.36
CA THR A 11 0.97 0.77 -15.63
C THR A 11 1.25 0.99 -14.15
N PRO A 12 0.38 1.71 -13.43
CA PRO A 12 0.37 1.73 -11.99
C PRO A 12 0.44 0.32 -11.40
N TYR A 13 1.26 0.17 -10.37
CA TYR A 13 1.56 -1.07 -9.67
C TYR A 13 1.47 -0.80 -8.17
N LEU A 14 0.72 -1.63 -7.46
CA LEU A 14 0.56 -1.57 -6.00
C LEU A 14 1.40 -2.67 -5.36
N HIS A 15 2.31 -2.29 -4.45
CA HIS A 15 3.06 -3.17 -3.57
C HIS A 15 2.46 -3.06 -2.17
N LEU A 16 1.90 -4.16 -1.68
CA LEU A 16 1.48 -4.27 -0.29
C LEU A 16 2.52 -5.05 0.52
N ALA A 17 3.13 -4.37 1.49
CA ALA A 17 3.99 -5.00 2.48
C ALA A 17 3.14 -5.28 3.74
N VAL A 18 2.78 -6.55 3.95
CA VAL A 18 1.88 -6.95 5.04
C VAL A 18 2.69 -7.47 6.21
N HIS A 19 2.56 -6.80 7.35
CA HIS A 19 3.27 -7.07 8.58
C HIS A 19 2.30 -7.20 9.77
N GLY A 20 2.83 -7.65 10.90
CA GLY A 20 2.06 -7.86 12.12
C GLY A 20 2.70 -7.17 13.31
N ILE A 21 1.86 -6.52 14.12
CA ILE A 21 2.25 -5.87 15.37
C ILE A 21 1.52 -6.50 16.56
N GLY A 22 2.02 -6.23 17.78
CA GLY A 22 1.33 -6.58 19.01
C GLY A 22 0.15 -5.64 19.30
N ASN A 23 -0.83 -6.12 20.08
CA ASN A 23 -2.02 -5.33 20.46
C ASN A 23 -1.70 -4.13 21.36
N ASN A 24 -0.52 -4.10 21.98
CA ASN A 24 -0.08 -3.03 22.87
C ASN A 24 0.23 -1.71 22.14
N ARG A 25 0.29 -1.72 20.80
CA ARG A 25 0.60 -0.54 20.01
C ARG A 25 -0.62 0.36 19.79
N TRP A 26 -1.66 -0.19 19.14
CA TRP A 26 -2.86 0.53 18.72
C TRP A 26 -4.15 -0.17 19.15
N GLY A 27 -4.06 -1.13 20.08
CA GLY A 27 -5.21 -1.92 20.51
C GLY A 27 -5.41 -3.20 19.70
N LYS A 28 -6.55 -3.85 19.96
CA LYS A 28 -6.85 -5.20 19.46
C LYS A 28 -7.28 -5.22 17.99
N LYS A 29 -7.97 -4.18 17.53
CA LYS A 29 -8.50 -4.06 16.16
C LYS A 29 -7.94 -2.81 15.50
N ALA A 30 -6.68 -2.87 15.07
CA ALA A 30 -6.04 -1.73 14.47
C ALA A 30 -5.11 -2.13 13.32
N ILE A 31 -5.03 -1.24 12.34
CA ILE A 31 -4.10 -1.32 11.23
C ILE A 31 -3.39 0.03 11.12
N GLU A 32 -2.06 0.01 11.21
CA GLU A 32 -1.29 1.18 10.82
C GLU A 32 -0.84 1.05 9.36
N VAL A 33 -1.12 2.11 8.58
CA VAL A 33 -0.80 2.23 7.16
C VAL A 33 0.41 3.14 7.00
N GLY A 34 1.46 2.61 6.36
CA GLY A 34 2.75 3.26 6.19
C GLY A 34 3.10 3.56 4.74
N THR A 35 3.39 4.82 4.43
CA THR A 35 4.01 5.24 3.17
C THR A 35 4.76 6.54 3.34
N ARG A 36 5.88 6.67 2.65
CA ARG A 36 6.65 7.90 2.61
C ARG A 36 6.00 8.87 1.62
N GLN A 37 5.90 10.13 2.03
CA GLN A 37 5.36 11.23 1.23
C GLN A 37 6.36 12.39 1.07
N GLY A 38 7.61 12.23 1.53
CA GLY A 38 8.63 13.24 1.30
C GLY A 38 9.01 13.33 -0.18
N TYR A 39 9.39 14.52 -0.65
CA TYR A 39 9.68 14.76 -2.07
C TYR A 39 10.79 13.84 -2.62
N SER A 40 11.82 13.55 -1.82
CA SER A 40 12.97 12.74 -2.23
C SER A 40 12.83 11.24 -1.91
N ASP A 41 11.84 10.85 -1.11
CA ASP A 41 11.66 9.48 -0.65
C ASP A 41 10.23 8.96 -0.76
N GLN A 42 9.37 9.62 -1.55
CA GLN A 42 7.99 9.22 -1.78
C GLN A 42 7.95 7.75 -2.23
N THR A 43 7.00 6.98 -1.66
CA THR A 43 6.80 5.56 -2.00
C THR A 43 5.46 5.27 -2.65
N CYS A 44 4.49 6.18 -2.52
CA CYS A 44 3.15 6.07 -3.08
C CYS A 44 2.67 7.48 -3.49
N SER A 45 1.99 7.61 -4.63
CA SER A 45 1.35 8.88 -4.98
C SER A 45 0.22 9.21 -4.01
N GLU A 46 -0.02 10.49 -3.77
CA GLU A 46 -1.07 10.96 -2.86
C GLU A 46 -2.47 10.47 -3.26
N ASP A 47 -2.79 10.43 -4.56
CA ASP A 47 -4.08 9.96 -5.07
C ASP A 47 -4.31 8.47 -4.77
N VAL A 48 -3.29 7.64 -5.01
CA VAL A 48 -3.34 6.21 -4.68
C VAL A 48 -3.42 6.01 -3.17
N LEU A 49 -2.69 6.77 -2.36
CA LEU A 49 -2.78 6.67 -0.90
C LEU A 49 -4.19 7.03 -0.40
N ARG A 50 -4.75 8.13 -0.90
CA ARG A 50 -6.10 8.58 -0.52
C ARG A 50 -7.15 7.54 -0.90
N TRP A 51 -7.08 7.04 -2.14
CA TRP A 51 -7.93 5.94 -2.60
C TRP A 51 -7.76 4.71 -1.69
N PHE A 52 -6.53 4.31 -1.40
CA PHE A 52 -6.23 3.14 -0.59
C PHE A 52 -6.84 3.24 0.81
N LEU A 53 -6.63 4.36 1.51
CA LEU A 53 -7.16 4.58 2.86
C LEU A 53 -8.69 4.58 2.88
N ASN A 54 -9.33 5.25 1.93
CA ASN A 54 -10.79 5.31 1.83
C ASN A 54 -11.39 3.92 1.54
N THR A 55 -10.83 3.20 0.56
CA THR A 55 -11.30 1.86 0.19
C THR A 55 -11.07 0.87 1.32
N LEU A 56 -9.89 0.88 1.95
CA LEU A 56 -9.59 0.01 3.09
C LEU A 56 -10.55 0.26 4.26
N GLY A 57 -10.76 1.54 4.61
CA GLY A 57 -11.69 1.93 5.67
C GLY A 57 -13.10 1.44 5.41
N SER A 58 -13.66 1.77 4.23
CA SER A 58 -15.02 1.35 3.87
C SER A 58 -15.20 -0.16 3.88
N ARG A 59 -14.22 -0.93 3.37
CA ARG A 59 -14.32 -2.39 3.32
C ARG A 59 -14.19 -3.03 4.70
N LEU A 60 -13.37 -2.45 5.58
CA LEU A 60 -13.25 -2.93 6.96
C LEU A 60 -14.46 -2.55 7.82
N ASP A 61 -15.09 -1.40 7.60
CA ASP A 61 -16.33 -1.04 8.29
C ASP A 61 -17.43 -2.09 8.07
N ASP A 62 -17.51 -2.65 6.86
CA ASP A 62 -18.44 -3.73 6.52
C ASP A 62 -18.00 -5.09 7.05
N ALA A 63 -16.73 -5.47 6.86
CA ALA A 63 -16.23 -6.81 7.13
C ALA A 63 -15.86 -7.06 8.60
N VAL A 64 -15.26 -6.07 9.26
CA VAL A 64 -14.83 -6.13 10.66
C VAL A 64 -15.10 -4.79 11.34
N PRO A 65 -16.34 -4.52 11.78
CA PRO A 65 -16.69 -3.24 12.36
C PRO A 65 -15.79 -2.84 13.54
N GLY A 66 -15.41 -1.55 13.55
CA GLY A 66 -14.63 -0.94 14.62
C GLY A 66 -13.11 -1.17 14.52
N VAL A 67 -12.58 -1.43 13.31
CA VAL A 67 -11.13 -1.41 13.08
C VAL A 67 -10.64 0.04 13.01
N GLU A 68 -9.68 0.37 13.86
CA GLU A 68 -9.00 1.67 13.83
C GLU A 68 -7.92 1.68 12.74
N ILE A 69 -7.98 2.65 11.83
CA ILE A 69 -6.93 2.87 10.82
C ILE A 69 -6.13 4.10 11.22
N VAL A 70 -4.84 3.90 11.43
CA VAL A 70 -3.86 4.95 11.72
C VAL A 70 -2.90 5.05 10.53
N SER A 71 -2.36 6.23 10.24
CA SER A 71 -1.47 6.43 9.07
C SER A 71 -0.19 7.16 9.46
N ASN A 72 0.96 6.58 9.10
CA ASN A 72 2.29 7.21 9.21
C ASN A 72 2.70 7.72 10.60
N GLU A 73 2.21 7.12 11.69
CA GLU A 73 2.53 7.53 13.05
C GLU A 73 3.87 6.97 13.54
N ARG A 74 4.05 5.65 13.41
CA ARG A 74 5.25 4.92 13.81
C ARG A 74 5.96 4.26 12.64
N PHE A 75 5.19 3.68 11.74
CA PHE A 75 5.65 2.87 10.63
C PHE A 75 5.37 3.62 9.33
N ILE A 76 6.28 4.52 8.97
CA ILE A 76 6.16 5.37 7.77
C ILE A 76 6.55 4.67 6.46
N GLY A 77 6.70 3.34 6.47
CA GLY A 77 7.19 2.55 5.34
C GLY A 77 8.73 2.43 5.26
N HIS A 78 9.19 1.25 4.88
CA HIS A 78 10.62 0.95 4.76
C HIS A 78 11.31 1.75 3.64
N GLN A 79 12.55 2.21 3.87
CA GLN A 79 13.30 3.04 2.92
C GLN A 79 13.58 2.33 1.59
N SER A 80 13.66 1.00 1.59
CA SER A 80 13.83 0.21 0.34
C SER A 80 12.71 0.46 -0.67
N PHE A 81 11.49 0.78 -0.22
CA PHE A 81 10.40 1.13 -1.14
C PHE A 81 10.71 2.41 -1.91
N ALA A 82 11.40 3.38 -1.29
CA ALA A 82 11.80 4.62 -1.96
C ALA A 82 12.86 4.34 -3.02
N HIS A 83 13.79 3.40 -2.76
CA HIS A 83 14.72 2.94 -3.80
C HIS A 83 13.98 2.30 -4.98
N HIS A 84 12.92 1.51 -4.72
CA HIS A 84 12.09 0.96 -5.78
C HIS A 84 11.36 2.02 -6.60
N ARG A 85 10.90 3.11 -5.99
CA ARG A 85 10.22 4.22 -6.68
C ARG A 85 11.21 5.15 -7.39
N CYS A 86 12.09 5.78 -6.64
CA CYS A 86 13.00 6.86 -7.08
C CYS A 86 14.30 6.36 -7.71
N GLY A 87 14.66 5.09 -7.48
CA GLY A 87 15.95 4.54 -7.89
C GLY A 87 17.07 4.77 -6.88
N CYS A 88 18.25 4.25 -7.20
CA CYS A 88 19.51 4.43 -6.50
C CYS A 88 20.68 4.26 -7.52
N PRO A 89 21.95 4.50 -7.15
CA PRO A 89 23.07 4.34 -8.09
C PRO A 89 23.07 2.95 -8.76
N GLY A 90 22.96 2.92 -10.09
CA GLY A 90 22.89 1.68 -10.88
C GLY A 90 21.48 1.09 -11.06
N TYR A 91 20.45 1.64 -10.41
CA TYR A 91 19.06 1.20 -10.53
C TYR A 91 18.12 2.39 -10.68
N ARG A 92 17.42 2.49 -11.82
CA ARG A 92 16.59 3.68 -12.14
C ARG A 92 15.31 3.80 -11.31
N GLY A 93 14.89 2.77 -10.60
CA GLY A 93 13.56 2.71 -10.02
C GLY A 93 12.46 2.51 -11.05
N TYR A 94 11.25 2.25 -10.57
CA TYR A 94 10.04 2.05 -11.35
C TYR A 94 9.30 3.38 -11.64
N GLY A 95 9.68 4.46 -10.97
CA GLY A 95 9.09 5.78 -11.14
C GLY A 95 7.68 5.90 -10.52
N PRO A 96 6.88 6.90 -10.96
CA PRO A 96 5.62 7.28 -10.30
C PRO A 96 4.54 6.19 -10.34
N ASN A 97 4.71 5.18 -11.20
CA ASN A 97 3.78 4.06 -11.31
C ASN A 97 3.96 3.02 -10.19
N TYR A 98 5.07 3.01 -9.46
CA TYR A 98 5.23 2.12 -8.31
C TYR A 98 4.65 2.76 -7.05
N ASN A 99 3.66 2.13 -6.44
CA ASN A 99 3.00 2.61 -5.24
C ASN A 99 3.14 1.55 -4.15
N ALA A 100 3.87 1.85 -3.08
CA ALA A 100 4.07 0.93 -1.97
C ALA A 100 3.39 1.44 -0.70
N VAL A 101 2.64 0.53 -0.09
CA VAL A 101 1.95 0.73 1.18
C VAL A 101 2.34 -0.40 2.12
N GLN A 102 2.77 -0.04 3.33
CA GLN A 102 3.04 -0.96 4.42
C GLN A 102 1.81 -1.05 5.31
N LEU A 103 1.43 -2.27 5.71
CA LEU A 103 0.34 -2.53 6.63
C LEU A 103 0.88 -3.22 7.86
N GLU A 104 0.62 -2.64 9.02
CA GLU A 104 1.00 -3.18 10.32
C GLU A 104 -0.28 -3.55 11.08
N ILE A 105 -0.61 -4.84 11.05
CA ILE A 105 -1.92 -5.33 11.50
C ILE A 105 -1.81 -5.91 12.91
N SER A 106 -2.68 -5.48 13.83
CA SER A 106 -2.70 -5.94 15.22
C SER A 106 -2.84 -7.46 15.34
N TYR A 107 -2.28 -8.02 16.41
CA TYR A 107 -2.28 -9.46 16.66
C TYR A 107 -3.69 -10.04 16.70
N THR A 108 -4.60 -9.43 17.47
CA THR A 108 -5.97 -9.92 17.59
C THR A 108 -6.68 -9.89 16.23
N LEU A 109 -6.58 -8.79 15.49
CA LEU A 109 -7.20 -8.66 14.17
C LEU A 109 -6.73 -9.75 13.19
N ARG A 110 -5.42 -10.04 13.16
CA ARG A 110 -4.85 -11.11 12.31
C ARG A 110 -5.26 -12.52 12.72
N ASN A 111 -5.57 -12.77 13.98
CA ASN A 111 -5.90 -14.12 14.46
C ASN A 111 -7.40 -14.38 14.45
N GLU A 112 -8.21 -13.40 14.85
CA GLU A 112 -9.66 -13.56 15.00
C GLU A 112 -10.43 -13.22 13.72
N HIS A 113 -9.86 -12.42 12.82
CA HIS A 113 -10.52 -11.93 11.60
C HIS A 113 -9.66 -12.14 10.34
N ARG A 114 -8.91 -13.25 10.31
CA ARG A 114 -7.94 -13.50 9.25
C ARG A 114 -8.59 -13.61 7.87
N GLU A 115 -9.73 -14.30 7.79
CA GLU A 115 -10.39 -14.59 6.52
C GLU A 115 -10.98 -13.30 5.92
N GLU A 116 -11.60 -12.48 6.76
CA GLU A 116 -12.13 -11.17 6.39
C GLU A 116 -11.02 -10.22 5.94
N LEU A 117 -9.90 -10.17 6.66
CA LEU A 117 -8.73 -9.40 6.24
C LEU A 117 -8.21 -9.85 4.87
N VAL A 118 -8.10 -11.16 4.63
CA VAL A 118 -7.64 -11.68 3.34
C VAL A 118 -8.61 -11.31 2.23
N ALA A 119 -9.92 -11.40 2.47
CA ALA A 119 -10.94 -11.00 1.51
C ALA A 119 -10.82 -9.51 1.17
N VAL A 120 -10.79 -8.63 2.18
CA VAL A 120 -10.66 -7.17 2.02
C VAL A 120 -9.39 -6.82 1.24
N LEU A 121 -8.24 -7.38 1.61
CA LEU A 121 -6.98 -7.09 0.91
C LEU A 121 -6.97 -7.62 -0.52
N SER A 122 -7.59 -8.77 -0.78
CA SER A 122 -7.72 -9.33 -2.12
C SER A 122 -8.61 -8.47 -3.01
N GLU A 123 -9.75 -8.01 -2.51
CA GLU A 123 -10.64 -7.08 -3.19
C GLU A 123 -9.94 -5.76 -3.48
N LEU A 124 -9.19 -5.22 -2.51
CA LEU A 124 -8.44 -3.99 -2.68
C LEU A 124 -7.43 -4.10 -3.84
N VAL A 125 -6.68 -5.21 -3.94
CA VAL A 125 -5.76 -5.43 -5.07
C VAL A 125 -6.49 -5.49 -6.41
N GLN A 126 -7.67 -6.14 -6.45
CA GLN A 126 -8.48 -6.18 -7.67
C GLN A 126 -9.04 -4.81 -8.05
N GLU A 127 -9.54 -4.04 -7.08
CA GLU A 127 -10.05 -2.70 -7.30
C GLU A 127 -8.94 -1.72 -7.72
N PHE A 128 -7.73 -1.84 -7.17
CA PHE A 128 -6.59 -1.06 -7.63
C PHE A 128 -6.37 -1.24 -9.14
N HIS A 129 -6.41 -2.50 -9.61
CA HIS A 129 -6.23 -2.79 -11.02
C HIS A 129 -7.34 -2.18 -11.88
N LYS A 130 -8.59 -2.15 -11.41
CA LYS A 130 -9.70 -1.51 -12.12
C LYS A 130 -9.58 0.01 -12.14
N SER A 131 -9.22 0.63 -11.01
CA SER A 131 -9.15 2.09 -10.86
C SER A 131 -7.94 2.72 -11.53
N PHE A 132 -6.80 2.01 -11.56
CA PHE A 132 -5.52 2.55 -12.04
C PHE A 132 -4.87 1.74 -13.16
N GLY A 133 -5.43 0.59 -13.53
CA GLY A 133 -4.96 -0.20 -14.68
C GLY A 133 -5.31 0.43 -16.02
N LYS A 134 -4.85 -0.19 -17.13
CA LYS A 134 -5.02 0.36 -18.49
C LYS A 134 -6.47 0.60 -18.89
N GLU A 135 -7.42 -0.13 -18.31
CA GLU A 135 -8.85 0.01 -18.63
C GLU A 135 -9.41 1.39 -18.23
N ALA A 136 -8.83 2.06 -17.23
CA ALA A 136 -9.20 3.42 -16.85
C ALA A 136 -8.85 4.49 -17.91
N ALA A 137 -7.90 4.19 -18.82
CA ALA A 137 -7.39 5.14 -19.81
C ALA A 137 -8.15 5.14 -21.14
N ILE A 138 -9.15 4.25 -21.32
CA ILE A 138 -9.88 4.07 -22.60
C ILE A 138 -11.28 4.72 -22.54
N GLY A 139 -11.65 5.34 -21.42
CA GLY A 139 -12.97 5.92 -21.19
C GLY A 139 -12.99 7.42 -20.85
N GLY A 140 -11.92 8.15 -21.12
CA GLY A 140 -11.79 9.60 -20.87
C GLY A 140 -11.70 10.41 -22.15
#